data_AF-A0A2N1SIY6-F1
#
_entry.id   AF-A0A2N1SIY6-F1
#
_cell.length_a   1.000
_cell.length_b   1.000
_cell.length_c   1.000
_cell.angle_alpha   90.00
_cell.angle_beta   90.00
_cell.angle_gamma   90.00
#
_symmetry.space_group_name_H-M   'P 1'
#
loop_
_entity.id
_entity.type
_entity.pdbx_description
1 polymer ?
#
loop_
_entity_poly.entity_id
_entity_poly.type
_entity_poly.pdbx_seq_one_letter_code
_entity_poly.pdbx_strand_id
1 'polypeptide(L)'
;MNGNAERPKCGTLAADQRLATAWLATKSSVGIAFKPHLVEFKGGTPISFYKDGKVQSGTLAAPQNLVASGGAGNGLPEYRMFSEGSVVNFDKDGFVLED
;
A
#
# COMPACT_ATOMS: atom_id res chain seq x y z
N MET A 1 22.74 22.75 13.85
CA MET A 1 21.88 21.55 13.88
C MET A 1 21.37 21.33 12.46
N ASN A 2 22.03 20.47 11.67
CA ASN A 2 21.65 20.22 10.28
C ASN A 2 20.58 19.13 10.24
N GLY A 3 19.32 19.54 10.32
CA GLY A 3 18.18 18.68 10.05
C GLY A 3 18.05 18.43 8.55
N ASN A 4 18.91 17.59 7.98
CA ASN A 4 18.65 17.00 6.66
C ASN A 4 17.58 15.92 6.83
N ALA A 5 16.33 16.35 7.10
CA ALA A 5 15.19 15.48 6.95
C ALA A 5 14.99 15.31 5.43
N GLU A 6 15.67 14.32 4.86
CA GLU A 6 15.42 13.88 3.48
C GLU A 6 13.92 13.68 3.31
N ARG A 7 13.32 14.50 2.45
CA ARG A 7 11.88 14.58 2.25
C ARG A 7 11.36 13.20 1.79
N PRO A 8 10.19 12.74 2.28
CA PRO A 8 9.55 11.57 1.71
C PRO A 8 9.47 11.73 0.19
N LYS A 9 9.76 10.65 -0.55
CA LYS A 9 9.70 10.69 -2.01
C LYS A 9 8.23 10.81 -2.39
N CYS A 10 7.81 12.01 -2.80
CA CYS A 10 6.45 12.29 -3.22
C CYS A 10 6.45 12.96 -4.60
N GLY A 11 5.35 12.77 -5.34
CA GLY A 11 5.18 13.31 -6.68
C GLY A 11 3.79 13.00 -7.24
N THR A 12 3.64 13.18 -8.55
CA THR A 12 2.41 12.85 -9.28
C THR A 12 2.64 11.60 -10.11
N LEU A 13 1.73 10.63 -10.03
CA LEU A 13 1.75 9.46 -10.90
C LEU A 13 1.52 9.87 -12.36
N ALA A 14 2.38 9.42 -13.27
CA ALA A 14 2.26 9.80 -14.69
C ALA A 14 1.06 9.15 -15.39
N ALA A 15 0.64 7.98 -14.92
CA ALA A 15 -0.50 7.20 -15.42
C ALA A 15 -0.99 6.28 -14.30
N ASP A 16 -2.10 5.57 -14.54
CA ASP A 16 -2.55 4.53 -13.63
C ASP A 16 -1.46 3.45 -13.52
N GLN A 17 -1.10 3.07 -12.30
CA GLN A 17 0.01 2.15 -12.04
C GLN A 17 -0.35 1.16 -10.94
N ARG A 18 -0.03 -0.11 -11.18
CA ARG A 18 -0.11 -1.18 -10.16
C ARG A 18 1.21 -1.22 -9.40
N LEU A 19 1.16 -0.90 -8.11
CA LEU A 19 2.33 -0.87 -7.23
C LEU A 19 2.15 -1.88 -6.09
N ALA A 20 3.25 -2.51 -5.68
CA ALA A 20 3.24 -3.40 -4.53
C ALA A 20 3.20 -2.58 -3.24
N THR A 21 2.26 -2.92 -2.33
CA THR A 21 2.17 -2.29 -1.01
C THR A 21 2.67 -3.22 0.08
N ALA A 22 2.14 -4.45 0.17
CA ALA A 22 2.49 -5.44 1.18
C ALA A 22 3.08 -6.73 0.58
N TRP A 23 3.75 -7.53 1.41
CA TRP A 23 4.28 -8.86 1.04
C TRP A 23 3.55 -9.94 1.84
N LEU A 24 2.60 -10.64 1.21
CA LEU A 24 1.69 -11.55 1.90
C LEU A 24 2.22 -12.98 1.87
N ALA A 25 2.31 -13.61 3.03
CA ALA A 25 2.58 -15.04 3.13
C ALA A 25 1.38 -15.84 2.60
N THR A 26 1.67 -16.84 1.78
CA THR A 26 0.70 -17.75 1.19
C THR A 26 1.10 -19.18 1.50
N LYS A 27 0.12 -20.03 1.84
CA LYS A 27 0.34 -21.48 1.91
C LYS A 27 0.42 -22.02 0.48
N SER A 28 1.60 -22.48 0.08
CA SER A 28 1.85 -23.14 -1.21
C SER A 28 2.12 -24.62 -0.99
N SER A 29 1.91 -25.45 -2.02
CA SER A 29 2.19 -26.89 -1.99
C SER A 29 3.66 -27.22 -1.73
N VAL A 30 4.56 -26.24 -1.87
CA VAL A 30 6.01 -26.38 -1.71
C VAL A 30 6.53 -25.68 -0.43
N GLY A 31 5.64 -25.16 0.43
CA GLY A 31 6.00 -24.43 1.66
C GLY A 31 5.41 -23.02 1.73
N ILE A 32 6.02 -22.15 2.54
CA ILE A 32 5.62 -20.74 2.62
C ILE A 32 6.16 -19.99 1.40
N ALA A 33 5.25 -19.46 0.58
CA ALA A 33 5.59 -18.57 -0.53
C ALA A 33 5.06 -17.19 -0.21
N PHE A 34 5.79 -16.15 -0.61
CA PHE A 34 5.31 -14.79 -0.42
C PHE A 34 5.01 -14.12 -1.76
N LYS A 35 3.92 -13.34 -1.80
CA LYS A 35 3.48 -12.63 -3.00
C LYS A 35 3.24 -11.16 -2.69
N PRO A 36 3.61 -10.24 -3.60
CA PRO A 36 3.25 -8.84 -3.43
C PRO A 36 1.74 -8.66 -3.55
N HIS A 37 1.17 -7.87 -2.64
CA HIS A 37 -0.17 -7.33 -2.80
C HIS A 37 -0.08 -6.09 -3.68
N LEU A 38 -0.66 -6.17 -4.89
CA LEU A 38 -0.64 -5.09 -5.87
C LEU A 38 -1.90 -4.24 -5.76
N VAL A 39 -1.71 -2.93 -5.66
CA VAL A 39 -2.77 -1.93 -5.59
C VAL A 39 -2.68 -1.02 -6.81
N GLU A 40 -3.81 -0.67 -7.40
CA GLU A 40 -3.86 0.21 -8.58
C GLU A 40 -4.12 1.66 -8.17
N PHE A 41 -3.14 2.50 -8.43
CA PHE A 41 -3.19 3.92 -8.11
C PHE A 41 -3.48 4.74 -9.35
N LYS A 42 -4.24 5.83 -9.17
CA LYS A 42 -4.72 6.71 -10.23
C LYS A 42 -3.63 7.65 -10.73
N GLY A 43 -3.40 7.67 -12.02
CA GLY A 43 -2.57 8.64 -12.71
C GLY A 43 -3.07 10.08 -12.52
N GLY A 44 -2.16 11.04 -12.62
CA GLY A 44 -2.46 12.45 -12.41
C GLY A 44 -2.71 12.82 -10.94
N THR A 45 -2.65 11.87 -10.01
CA THR A 45 -2.86 12.13 -8.57
C THR A 45 -1.56 12.05 -7.77
N PRO A 46 -1.50 12.70 -6.60
CA PRO A 46 -0.34 12.61 -5.71
C PRO A 46 -0.10 11.17 -5.22
N ILE A 47 1.17 10.80 -5.16
CA ILE A 47 1.64 9.58 -4.49
C ILE A 47 2.81 9.90 -3.58
N SER A 48 2.89 9.20 -2.44
CA SER A 48 4.01 9.31 -1.51
C SER A 48 4.58 7.93 -1.22
N PHE A 49 5.88 7.88 -1.01
CA PHE A 49 6.61 6.66 -0.67
C PHE A 49 7.40 6.85 0.64
N TYR A 50 7.50 5.76 1.39
CA TYR A 50 8.47 5.59 2.45
C TYR A 50 9.90 5.60 1.89
N LYS A 51 10.87 5.79 2.79
CA LYS A 51 12.29 5.84 2.41
C LYS A 51 12.80 4.54 1.77
N ASP A 52 12.20 3.41 2.13
CA ASP A 52 12.50 2.09 1.58
C ASP A 52 11.83 1.83 0.21
N GLY A 53 11.06 2.80 -0.30
CA GLY A 53 10.41 2.73 -1.60
C GLY A 53 9.00 2.11 -1.57
N LYS A 54 8.49 1.71 -0.40
CA LYS A 54 7.09 1.27 -0.28
C LYS A 54 6.13 2.44 -0.40
N VAL A 55 4.93 2.20 -0.92
CA VAL A 55 3.89 3.23 -0.99
C VAL A 55 3.46 3.61 0.43
N GLN A 56 3.40 4.92 0.69
CA GLN A 56 2.89 5.49 1.93
C GLN A 56 1.45 5.98 1.77
N SER A 57 1.12 6.61 0.63
CA SER A 57 -0.25 7.04 0.34
C SER A 57 -0.47 7.26 -1.16
N GLY A 58 -1.73 7.16 -1.60
CA GLY A 58 -2.11 7.44 -2.98
C GLY A 58 -3.62 7.35 -3.20
N THR A 59 -4.08 7.79 -4.38
CA THR A 59 -5.49 7.70 -4.79
C THR A 59 -5.75 6.42 -5.57
N LEU A 60 -6.83 5.70 -5.25
CA LEU A 60 -7.19 4.46 -5.95
C LEU A 60 -7.79 4.73 -7.33
N ALA A 61 -7.36 3.97 -8.34
CA ALA A 61 -7.88 4.06 -9.70
C ALA A 61 -9.21 3.30 -9.91
N ALA A 62 -9.53 2.36 -9.01
CA ALA A 62 -10.74 1.54 -9.06
C ALA A 62 -11.16 1.13 -7.64
N PRO A 63 -12.37 0.58 -7.44
CA PRO A 63 -12.72 -0.06 -6.17
C PRO A 63 -11.90 -1.34 -5.96
N GLN A 64 -11.26 -1.49 -4.79
CA GLN A 64 -10.35 -2.61 -4.51
C GLN A 64 -10.41 -3.06 -3.06
N ASN A 65 -10.19 -4.36 -2.84
CA ASN A 65 -10.03 -4.93 -1.50
C ASN A 65 -8.56 -4.80 -1.07
N LEU A 66 -8.31 -4.02 -0.03
CA LEU A 66 -6.97 -3.79 0.55
C LEU A 66 -6.84 -4.50 1.89
N VAL A 67 -5.61 -4.86 2.26
CA VAL A 67 -5.32 -5.50 3.56
C VAL A 67 -5.19 -4.44 4.64
N ALA A 68 -6.06 -4.46 5.65
CA ALA A 68 -6.09 -3.49 6.75
C ALA A 68 -5.02 -3.76 7.81
N SER A 69 -4.43 -2.69 8.34
CA SER A 69 -3.55 -2.74 9.50
C SER A 69 -4.40 -2.99 10.74
N GLY A 70 -4.12 -4.04 11.51
CA GLY A 70 -4.89 -4.36 12.71
C GLY A 70 -6.00 -5.39 12.53
N GLY A 71 -5.88 -6.27 11.53
CA GLY A 71 -6.77 -7.43 11.41
C GLY A 71 -6.92 -8.22 12.73
N ALA A 72 -7.95 -9.05 12.83
CA ALA A 72 -8.50 -9.71 14.04
C ALA A 72 -7.54 -10.45 15.03
N GLY A 73 -6.21 -10.32 14.93
CA GLY A 73 -5.22 -10.89 15.85
C GLY A 73 -4.91 -12.36 15.59
N ASN A 74 -5.54 -12.95 14.57
CA ASN A 74 -5.41 -14.36 14.20
C ASN A 74 -4.32 -14.63 13.15
N GLY A 75 -3.54 -13.61 12.77
CA GLY A 75 -2.45 -13.72 11.78
C GLY A 75 -2.91 -13.89 10.34
N LEU A 76 -4.21 -13.72 10.05
CA LEU A 76 -4.75 -13.72 8.69
C LEU A 76 -4.93 -12.28 8.19
N PRO A 77 -4.73 -12.02 6.88
CA PRO A 77 -5.01 -10.72 6.31
C PRO A 77 -6.51 -10.44 6.35
N GLU A 78 -6.88 -9.27 6.87
CA GLU A 78 -8.25 -8.76 6.81
C GLU A 78 -8.38 -7.84 5.61
N TYR A 79 -9.32 -8.17 4.72
CA TYR A 79 -9.57 -7.38 3.52
C TYR A 79 -10.75 -6.45 3.70
N ARG A 80 -10.60 -5.20 3.29
CA ARG A 80 -11.67 -4.21 3.26
C ARG A 80 -11.76 -3.56 1.89
N MET A 81 -13.00 -3.34 1.44
CA MET A 81 -13.28 -2.65 0.18
C MET A 81 -13.10 -1.14 0.34
N PHE A 82 -12.37 -0.53 -0.59
CA PHE A 82 -12.27 0.92 -0.74
C PHE A 82 -12.77 1.32 -2.12
N SER A 83 -13.45 2.47 -2.22
CA SER A 83 -13.98 2.97 -3.49
C SER A 83 -12.88 3.60 -4.36
N GLU A 84 -13.10 3.64 -5.67
CA GLU A 84 -12.30 4.49 -6.58
C GLU A 84 -12.24 5.92 -6.06
N GLY A 85 -11.10 6.58 -6.24
CA GLY A 85 -10.92 7.98 -5.88
C GLY A 85 -10.63 8.19 -4.40
N SER A 86 -10.75 7.16 -3.58
CA SER A 86 -10.34 7.21 -2.17
C SER A 86 -8.84 7.46 -2.08
N VAL A 87 -8.43 8.38 -1.22
CA VAL A 87 -7.04 8.53 -0.78
C VAL A 87 -6.84 7.55 0.37
N VAL A 88 -5.85 6.67 0.24
CA VAL A 88 -5.54 5.67 1.27
C VAL A 88 -4.12 5.86 1.78
N ASN A 89 -3.93 5.59 3.07
CA ASN A 89 -2.63 5.61 3.72
C ASN A 89 -2.23 4.18 4.10
N PHE A 90 -0.95 3.85 3.93
CA PHE A 90 -0.40 2.55 4.29
C PHE A 90 0.59 2.69 5.43
N ASP A 91 0.68 1.70 6.31
CA ASP A 91 1.78 1.58 7.26
C ASP A 91 3.09 1.15 6.57
N LYS A 92 4.16 1.01 7.35
CA LYS A 92 5.50 0.66 6.82
C LYS A 92 5.59 -0.79 6.30
N ASP A 93 4.60 -1.62 6.61
CA ASP A 93 4.51 -3.00 6.17
C ASP A 93 3.57 -3.15 4.95
N GLY A 94 2.88 -2.07 4.56
CA GLY A 94 2.06 -1.99 3.37
C GLY A 94 0.57 -2.24 3.60
N PHE A 95 0.13 -2.26 4.86
CA PHE A 95 -1.27 -2.43 5.22
C PHE A 95 -1.98 -1.09 5.34
N VAL A 96 -3.24 -1.01 4.91
CA VAL A 96 -4.00 0.23 4.92
C VAL A 96 -4.33 0.65 6.37
N LEU A 97 -3.97 1.88 6.72
CA LEU A 97 -4.34 2.52 7.97
C LEU A 97 -5.80 2.95 7.91
N GLU A 98 -6.54 2.73 8.99
CA GLU A 98 -7.90 3.26 9.13
C GLU A 98 -7.81 4.69 9.70
N ASP A 99 -8.61 5.60 9.14
CA ASP A 99 -8.82 6.95 9.68
C ASP A 99 -9.78 6.95 10.87
#